data_AF-A0A7S4DLZ2-F1
#
_entry.id   AF-A0A7S4DLZ2-F1
#
_cell.length_a   1.000
_cell.length_b   1.000
_cell.length_c   1.000
_cell.angle_alpha   90.00
_cell.angle_beta   90.00
_cell.angle_gamma   90.00
#
_symmetry.space_group_name_H-M   'P 1'
#
loop_
_entity.id
_entity.type
_entity.pdbx_description
1 polymer ?
#
loop_
_entity_poly.entity_id
_entity_poly.type
_entity_poly.pdbx_seq_one_letter_code
_entity_poly.pdbx_strand_id
1 'polypeptide(L)'
;MESVSTGSECLARYEDGLWYPAVLLGTREAEMNDKGGTTTVFTVRFIGYSEEVDLTRERIAPCPEEITQRTEDDRIATYDEEGHDVPRRNDDDDDDDAKSI
;
A
#
# COMPACT_ATOMS: atom_id res chain seq x y z
N MET A 1 -6.89 9.82 -6.54
CA MET A 1 -6.05 10.98 -6.13
C MET A 1 -5.76 10.77 -4.67
N GLU A 2 -4.60 10.20 -4.35
CA GLU A 2 -4.19 10.04 -2.95
C GLU A 2 -3.93 11.40 -2.34
N SER A 3 -4.89 11.84 -1.52
CA SER A 3 -4.77 13.05 -0.72
C SER A 3 -3.71 12.79 0.34
N VAL A 4 -2.47 13.17 0.05
CA VAL A 4 -1.38 13.24 1.01
C VAL A 4 -1.88 14.04 2.22
N SER A 5 -2.13 13.32 3.32
CA SER A 5 -2.73 13.87 4.53
C SER A 5 -1.67 13.98 5.61
N THR A 6 -1.74 15.00 6.46
CA THR A 6 -0.82 15.15 7.59
C THR A 6 -0.90 13.92 8.49
N GLY A 7 0.27 13.40 8.87
CA GLY A 7 0.45 12.12 9.56
C GLY A 7 0.71 10.93 8.63
N SER A 8 0.62 11.08 7.31
CA SER A 8 0.89 9.98 6.36
C SER A 8 2.39 9.75 6.18
N GLU A 9 2.76 8.48 6.02
CA GLU A 9 4.11 8.09 5.63
C GLU A 9 4.35 8.46 4.15
N CYS A 10 5.50 9.04 3.87
CA CYS A 10 5.91 9.51 2.55
C CYS A 10 7.41 9.26 2.34
N LEU A 11 7.86 9.41 1.10
CA LEU A 11 9.28 9.34 0.77
C LEU A 11 9.80 10.75 0.56
N ALA A 12 10.88 11.08 1.26
CA ALA A 12 11.53 12.39 1.18
C ALA A 12 12.96 12.24 0.66
N ARG A 13 13.36 13.13 -0.25
CA ARG A 13 14.70 13.11 -0.85
C ARG A 13 15.67 13.95 -0.02
N TYR A 14 16.62 13.28 0.62
CA TYR A 14 17.64 13.91 1.45
C TYR A 14 18.71 14.62 0.62
N GLU A 15 19.67 15.29 1.27
CA GLU A 15 20.73 16.05 0.61
C GLU A 15 21.65 15.18 -0.26
N ASP A 16 21.85 13.92 0.14
CA ASP A 16 22.56 12.91 -0.66
C ASP A 16 21.84 12.51 -1.96
N GLY A 17 20.63 13.02 -2.20
CA GLY A 17 19.81 12.68 -3.36
C GLY A 17 19.10 11.33 -3.26
N LEU A 18 19.28 10.61 -2.15
CA LEU A 18 18.60 9.36 -1.83
C LEU A 18 17.22 9.63 -1.20
N TRP A 19 16.31 8.66 -1.38
CA TRP A 19 14.96 8.69 -0.81
C TRP A 19 14.93 7.94 0.51
N TYR A 20 14.34 8.56 1.53
CA TYR A 20 14.18 7.98 2.85
C TYR A 20 12.73 8.07 3.31
N PRO A 21 12.27 7.10 4.12
CA PRO A 21 10.95 7.16 4.72
C PRO A 21 10.86 8.33 5.69
N ALA A 22 9.80 9.11 5.57
CA ALA A 22 9.51 10.25 6.42
C ALA A 22 8.01 10.36 6.69
N VAL A 23 7.64 10.97 7.81
CA VAL A 23 6.24 11.27 8.14
C VAL A 23 5.96 12.70 7.72
N LEU A 24 4.89 12.90 6.96
CA LEU A 24 4.42 14.26 6.66
C LEU A 24 3.77 14.85 7.90
N LEU A 25 4.28 15.96 8.38
CA LEU A 25 3.74 16.66 9.55
C LEU A 25 2.79 17.79 9.15
N GLY A 26 3.08 18.48 8.06
CA GLY A 26 2.34 19.66 7.63
C GLY A 26 2.59 20.04 6.19
N THR A 27 1.64 20.76 5.60
CA THR A 27 1.82 21.44 4.31
C THR A 27 1.50 22.90 4.50
N ARG A 28 2.42 23.78 4.11
CA ARG A 28 2.22 25.23 4.14
C ARG A 28 2.55 25.85 2.81
N GLU A 29 1.91 26.96 2.48
CA GLU A 29 2.27 27.77 1.33
C GLU A 29 3.33 28.79 1.77
N ALA A 30 4.48 28.79 1.10
CA ALA A 30 5.54 29.76 1.30
C ALA A 30 5.54 30.74 0.12
N GLU A 31 5.47 32.02 0.42
CA GLU A 31 5.56 33.09 -0.58
C GLU A 31 7.01 33.28 -1.01
N MET A 32 7.29 33.11 -2.31
CA MET A 32 8.62 33.38 -2.86
C MET A 32 8.74 34.86 -3.23
N ASN A 33 9.65 35.56 -2.53
CA ASN A 33 9.88 37.01 -2.62
C ASN A 33 10.36 37.52 -3.99
N ASP A 34 10.68 36.65 -4.95
CA ASP A 34 11.28 37.04 -6.23
C ASP A 34 10.29 37.06 -7.41
N LYS A 35 9.17 36.33 -7.33
CA LYS A 35 8.19 36.22 -8.43
C LYS A 35 6.72 36.29 -8.01
N GLY A 36 6.45 36.53 -6.72
CA GLY A 36 5.07 36.52 -6.20
C GLY A 36 4.37 35.17 -6.37
N GLY A 37 5.15 34.08 -6.45
CA GLY A 37 4.63 32.73 -6.53
C GLY A 37 4.51 32.12 -5.13
N THR A 38 3.38 31.51 -4.83
CA THR A 38 3.26 30.63 -3.66
C THR A 38 3.85 29.26 -4.03
N THR A 39 4.80 28.78 -3.23
CA THR A 39 5.33 27.42 -3.31
C THR A 39 4.79 26.61 -2.15
N THR A 40 4.24 25.44 -2.43
CA THR A 40 3.85 24.51 -1.38
C THR A 40 5.09 23.84 -0.79
N VAL A 41 5.26 24.02 0.52
CA VAL A 41 6.29 23.42 1.36
C VAL A 41 5.66 22.35 2.24
N PHE A 42 6.30 21.20 2.29
CA PHE A 42 5.92 20.03 3.05
C PHE A 42 6.93 19.87 4.19
N THR A 43 6.45 19.96 5.42
CA THR A 43 7.27 19.71 6.61
C THR A 43 7.20 18.23 6.91
N VAL A 44 8.33 17.53 6.79
CA VAL A 44 8.44 16.09 7.02
C VAL A 44 9.46 15.77 8.09
N ARG A 45 9.32 14.63 8.77
CA ARG A 45 10.32 14.11 9.71
C ARG A 45 10.80 12.73 9.28
N PHE A 46 12.09 12.58 9.04
CA PHE A 46 12.70 11.32 8.66
C PHE A 46 12.60 10.28 9.79
N ILE A 47 12.25 9.04 9.46
CA ILE A 47 12.17 7.96 10.45
C ILE A 47 13.57 7.69 11.02
N GLY A 48 13.71 7.76 12.35
CA GLY A 48 15.00 7.61 13.04
C GLY A 48 15.77 8.91 13.28
N TYR A 49 15.29 10.03 12.73
CA TYR A 49 15.81 11.37 12.99
C TYR A 49 14.72 12.22 13.64
N SER A 50 15.07 12.97 14.69
CA SER A 50 14.13 13.87 15.36
C SER A 50 14.03 15.25 14.71
N GLU A 51 14.64 15.42 13.54
CA GLU A 51 14.67 16.69 12.82
C GLU A 51 13.56 16.77 11.78
N GLU A 52 12.89 17.92 11.78
CA GLU A 52 11.84 18.26 10.82
C GLU A 52 12.47 19.09 9.70
N VAL A 53 12.19 18.71 8.45
CA VAL A 53 12.77 19.35 7.28
C VAL A 53 11.64 19.84 6.37
N ASP A 54 11.78 21.08 5.95
CA ASP A 54 10.91 21.71 4.96
C ASP A 54 11.38 21.38 3.54
N LEU A 55 10.55 20.65 2.80
CA LEU A 55 10.84 20.20 1.45
C LEU A 55 9.76 20.67 0.48
N THR A 56 10.13 20.90 -0.78
CA THR A 56 9.14 21.17 -1.83
C THR A 56 8.58 19.86 -2.39
N ARG A 57 7.47 19.92 -3.13
CA ARG A 57 6.88 18.75 -3.81
C ARG A 57 7.83 17.97 -4.72
N GLU A 58 8.93 18.58 -5.15
CA GLU A 58 9.93 17.94 -6.02
C GLU A 58 10.84 16.99 -5.24
N ARG A 59 10.89 17.14 -3.92
CA ARG A 59 11.68 16.33 -2.98
C ARG A 59 10.80 15.45 -2.11
N ILE A 60 9.49 15.44 -2.35
CA ILE A 60 8.52 14.59 -1.67
C ILE A 60 7.83 13.72 -2.71
N ALA A 61 7.82 12.42 -2.48
CA ALA A 61 7.02 11.49 -3.24
C ALA A 61 5.92 10.93 -2.31
N PRO A 62 4.67 10.83 -2.80
CA PRO A 62 3.68 10.04 -2.10
C PRO A 62 4.23 8.62 -1.95
N CYS A 63 3.92 7.97 -0.83
CA CYS A 63 4.14 6.53 -0.75
C CYS A 63 3.37 5.93 -1.93
N PRO A 64 4.01 5.19 -2.86
CA PRO A 64 3.27 4.58 -3.95
C PRO A 64 2.18 3.71 -3.32
N GLU A 65 0.95 3.93 -3.79
CA GLU A 65 -0.30 3.21 -3.53
C GLU A 65 -0.18 1.67 -3.41
N GLU A 66 0.93 1.07 -3.85
CA GLU A 66 1.23 -0.35 -3.83
C GLU A 66 1.28 -0.99 -2.41
N ILE A 67 1.24 -0.20 -1.34
CA ILE A 67 1.09 -0.72 0.05
C ILE A 67 -0.30 -0.45 0.66
N THR A 68 -1.15 0.35 0.00
CA THR A 68 -2.52 0.67 0.46
C THR A 68 -3.61 0.31 -0.55
N GLN A 69 -3.32 -0.57 -1.50
CA GLN A 69 -4.35 -1.29 -2.26
C GLN A 69 -4.67 -2.65 -1.63
N ARG A 70 -5.28 -2.63 -0.45
CA ARG A 70 -6.57 -3.34 -0.34
C ARG A 70 -7.63 -2.34 -0.75
N THR A 71 -7.63 -1.96 -2.03
CA THR A 71 -8.84 -1.47 -2.66
C THR A 71 -9.82 -2.62 -2.54
N GLU A 72 -10.77 -2.50 -1.61
CA GLU A 72 -11.92 -3.39 -1.39
C GLU A 72 -12.86 -3.39 -2.62
N ASP A 73 -12.33 -3.50 -3.84
CA ASP A 73 -13.12 -3.52 -5.08
C ASP A 73 -12.57 -4.46 -6.18
N ASP A 74 -11.51 -5.25 -5.94
CA ASP A 74 -11.33 -6.44 -6.78
C ASP A 74 -12.12 -7.57 -6.13
N ARG A 75 -13.32 -7.76 -6.69
CA ARG A 75 -14.13 -8.98 -6.58
C ARG A 75 -13.13 -10.11 -6.57
N ILE A 76 -12.97 -10.76 -5.42
CA ILE A 76 -12.25 -12.02 -5.38
C ILE A 76 -13.05 -12.89 -6.36
N ALA A 77 -12.53 -13.04 -7.57
CA ALA A 77 -12.88 -14.15 -8.41
C ALA A 77 -12.56 -15.32 -7.51
N THR A 78 -13.61 -15.92 -6.95
CA THR A 78 -13.51 -17.18 -6.25
C THR A 78 -13.00 -18.14 -7.32
N TYR A 79 -11.69 -18.25 -7.44
CA TYR A 79 -11.06 -19.37 -8.07
C TYR A 79 -11.44 -20.53 -7.17
N ASP A 80 -12.45 -21.26 -7.62
CA ASP A 80 -12.74 -22.60 -7.18
C ASP A 80 -11.47 -23.41 -7.49
N GLU A 81 -10.64 -23.61 -6.47
CA GLU A 81 -9.42 -24.41 -6.58
C GLU A 81 -9.71 -25.92 -6.50
N GLU A 82 -10.98 -26.34 -6.60
CA GLU A 82 -11.35 -27.74 -6.71
C GLU A 82 -11.87 -28.07 -8.12
N GLY A 83 -10.94 -27.94 -9.06
CA GLY A 83 -10.91 -28.74 -10.29
C GLY A 83 -10.69 -30.23 -10.00
N HIS A 84 -11.51 -30.83 -9.14
CA HIS A 84 -11.66 -32.26 -9.03
C HIS A 84 -13.13 -32.61 -9.24
N ASP A 85 -13.46 -32.95 -10.49
CA ASP A 85 -14.64 -33.77 -10.77
C ASP A 85 -14.42 -35.07 -9.98
N VAL A 86 -15.03 -35.18 -8.80
CA VAL A 86 -15.19 -36.47 -8.15
C VAL A 86 -16.25 -37.19 -8.97
N PRO A 87 -15.91 -38.22 -9.75
CA PRO A 87 -16.96 -39.05 -10.30
C PRO A 87 -17.72 -39.59 -9.10
N ARG A 88 -19.03 -39.31 -9.06
CA ARG A 88 -19.95 -40.03 -8.20
C ARG A 88 -19.81 -41.49 -8.57
N ARG A 89 -18.95 -42.23 -7.87
CA ARG A 89 -18.99 -43.68 -7.85
C ARG A 89 -20.24 -44.07 -7.09
N ASN A 90 -21.36 -43.99 -7.80
CA ASN A 90 -22.48 -44.90 -7.61
C ASN A 90 -22.11 -46.18 -8.38
N ASP A 91 -21.25 -46.99 -7.78
CA ASP A 91 -21.31 -48.45 -7.83
C ASP A 91 -21.66 -48.77 -6.37
N ASP A 92 -22.87 -49.16 -5.95
CA ASP A 92 -23.68 -50.25 -6.52
C ASP A 92 -22.81 -51.43 -6.96
N ASP A 93 -21.94 -51.87 -6.05
CA ASP A 93 -21.57 -53.29 -5.98
C ASP A 93 -21.94 -53.77 -4.58
N ASP A 94 -23.13 -54.35 -4.58
CA ASP A 94 -23.67 -55.31 -3.64
C ASP A 94 -22.68 -56.46 -3.40
N ASP A 95 -22.84 -57.09 -2.23
CA ASP A 95 -22.47 -58.48 -1.94
C ASP A 95 -21.14 -58.79 -1.20
N ASP A 96 -21.36 -59.38 -0.01
CA ASP A 96 -20.58 -60.42 0.68
C ASP A 96 -19.09 -60.14 1.01
N ASP A 97 -18.67 -60.11 2.27
CA ASP A 97 -18.66 -61.32 3.10
C ASP A 97 -18.55 -60.91 4.58
N ALA A 98 -19.63 -61.15 5.33
CA ALA A 98 -19.58 -61.26 6.77
C ALA A 98 -19.69 -62.75 7.14
N LYS A 99 -18.57 -63.46 7.18
CA LYS A 99 -18.12 -64.29 8.33
C LYS A 99 -16.76 -64.92 8.08
N SER A 100 -15.72 -64.37 8.70
CA SER A 100 -14.56 -65.17 9.12
C SER A 100 -14.58 -65.34 10.64
N ILE A 101 -14.82 -66.61 11.00
CA ILE A 101 -14.52 -67.36 12.24
C ILE A 101 -15.20 -67.00 13.57
#